data_AF-A0A9D4SBM9-F1
#
_entry.id   AF-A0A9D4SBM9-F1
#
_cell.length_a   1.000
_cell.length_b   1.000
_cell.length_c   1.000
_cell.angle_alpha   90.00
_cell.angle_beta   90.00
_cell.angle_gamma   90.00
#
_symmetry.space_group_name_H-M   'P 1'
#
loop_
_entity.id
_entity.type
_entity.pdbx_description
1 polymer ?
#
loop_
_entity_poly.entity_id
_entity_poly.type
_entity_poly.pdbx_seq_one_letter_code
_entity_poly.pdbx_strand_id
1 'polypeptide(L)' 'MKSFIVSDLCKKKPSIRLVLATVALGMGLDAPSISRVIHCRPPTSLEAYMQKIGRAGRKGQSSEAILYYNNNDKG' A
#
# COMPACT_ATOMS: atom_id res chain seq x y z
N MET A 1 -5.61 -12.51 -13.41
CA MET A 1 -6.13 -11.77 -12.23
C MET A 1 -5.14 -10.73 -11.71
N LYS A 2 -3.93 -11.10 -11.24
CA LYS A 2 -2.90 -10.16 -10.78
C LYS A 2 -2.54 -9.06 -11.80
N SER A 3 -2.41 -9.44 -13.08
CA SER A 3 -2.10 -8.53 -14.19
C SER A 3 -3.14 -7.41 -14.36
N PHE A 4 -4.42 -7.72 -14.18
CA PHE A 4 -5.50 -6.74 -14.23
C PHE A 4 -5.40 -5.73 -13.09
N ILE A 5 -5.18 -6.19 -11.85
CA ILE A 5 -5.03 -5.32 -10.67
C ILE A 5 -3.86 -4.35 -10.86
N VAL A 6 -2.71 -4.88 -11.27
CA VAL A 6 -1.50 -4.08 -11.53
C VAL A 6 -1.76 -3.06 -12.65
N SER A 7 -2.33 -3.50 -13.77
CA SER A 7 -2.63 -2.61 -14.90
C SER A 7 -3.60 -1.50 -14.53
N ASP A 8 -4.63 -1.80 -13.73
CA ASP A 8 -5.62 -0.79 -13.33
C ASP A 8 -5.04 0.25 -12.37
N LEU A 9 -4.25 -0.17 -11.39
CA LEU A 9 -3.62 0.74 -10.41
C LEU A 9 -2.63 1.73 -11.03
N CYS A 10 -2.00 1.36 -12.16
CA CYS A 10 -1.10 2.25 -12.91
C CYS A 10 -1.85 3.33 -13.72
N LYS A 11 -3.19 3.23 -13.88
CA LYS A 11 -3.96 4.22 -14.64
C LYS A 11 -3.99 5.57 -13.89
N LYS A 12 -4.07 6.67 -14.64
CA LYS A 12 -4.27 8.02 -14.07
C LYS A 12 -5.53 8.11 -13.21
N LYS A 13 -6.57 7.35 -13.57
CA LYS A 13 -7.83 7.18 -12.84
C LYS A 13 -8.12 5.67 -12.72
N PRO A 14 -7.66 5.00 -11.64
CA PRO A 14 -7.95 3.58 -11.42
C PRO A 14 -9.43 3.38 -11.11
N SER A 15 -9.97 2.24 -11.52
CA SER A 15 -11.33 1.81 -11.17
C SER A 15 -11.35 1.08 -9.83
N ILE A 16 -10.26 0.39 -9.50
CA ILE A 16 -10.05 -0.28 -8.21
C ILE A 16 -9.81 0.78 -7.12
N ARG A 17 -10.66 0.75 -6.09
CA ARG A 17 -10.62 1.68 -4.95
C ARG A 17 -9.86 1.13 -3.74
N LEU A 18 -9.80 -0.19 -3.60
CA LEU A 18 -9.20 -0.89 -2.47
C LEU A 18 -8.53 -2.18 -2.95
N VAL A 19 -7.34 -2.44 -2.43
CA VAL A 19 -6.64 -3.73 -2.60
C VAL A 19 -6.20 -4.23 -1.23
N LEU A 20 -6.56 -5.47 -0.92
CA LEU A 20 -6.03 -6.20 0.22
C LEU A 20 -4.84 -7.02 -0.25
N ALA A 21 -3.68 -6.86 0.41
CA ALA A 21 -2.45 -7.53 0.00
C ALA A 21 -1.61 -7.92 1.23
N THR A 22 -1.00 -9.11 1.18
CA THR A 22 -0.06 -9.60 2.21
C THR A 22 1.38 -9.14 1.94
N VAL A 23 1.70 -8.90 0.67
CA VAL A 23 2.97 -8.35 0.18
C VAL A 23 2.66 -7.19 -0.76
N ALA A 24 3.52 -6.17 -0.83
CA ALA A 24 3.39 -5.12 -1.84
C ALA A 24 3.33 -5.78 -3.24
N LEU A 25 2.53 -5.24 -4.17
CA LEU A 25 2.21 -5.82 -5.48
C LEU A 25 3.39 -5.97 -6.48
N GLY A 26 4.62 -6.08 -5.99
CA GLY A 26 5.87 -6.15 -6.74
C GLY A 26 6.68 -4.87 -6.59
N MET A 27 8.01 -5.01 -6.50
CA MET A 27 8.94 -3.88 -6.61
C MET A 27 8.82 -3.25 -8.00
N GLY A 28 8.92 -1.92 -8.09
CA GLY A 28 8.81 -1.20 -9.37
C GLY A 28 7.40 -0.81 -9.83
N LEU A 29 6.33 -1.22 -9.14
CA LEU A 29 4.97 -0.74 -9.47
C LEU A 29 4.85 0.77 -9.27
N ASP A 30 4.43 1.49 -10.31
CA ASP A 30 4.09 2.90 -10.23
C ASP A 30 2.58 3.12 -10.24
N ALA A 31 2.01 3.22 -9.04
CA ALA A 31 0.60 3.51 -8.81
C ALA A 31 0.47 4.88 -8.10
N PRO A 32 0.65 6.00 -8.81
CA PRO A 32 0.78 7.32 -8.19
C PRO A 32 -0.51 7.85 -7.58
N SER A 33 -1.64 7.19 -7.85
CA SER A 33 -2.97 7.55 -7.34
C SER A 33 -3.28 6.98 -5.95
N ILE A 34 -2.35 6.21 -5.35
CA ILE A 34 -2.53 5.69 -3.98
C ILE A 34 -2.43 6.84 -2.98
N SER A 35 -3.51 7.08 -2.25
CA SER A 35 -3.58 8.11 -1.20
C SER A 35 -3.49 7.55 0.21
N ARG A 36 -3.73 6.25 0.42
CA ARG A 36 -3.69 5.62 1.75
C ARG A 36 -3.04 4.25 1.71
N VAL A 37 -2.25 3.95 2.73
CA VAL A 37 -1.75 2.61 3.03
C VAL A 37 -2.14 2.26 4.45
N ILE A 38 -2.85 1.15 4.63
CA ILE A 38 -3.34 0.68 5.92
C ILE A 38 -2.67 -0.64 6.25
N HIS A 39 -1.98 -0.68 7.39
CA HIS A 39 -1.41 -1.89 7.97
C HIS A 39 -2.37 -2.42 9.03
N CYS A 40 -2.97 -3.57 8.78
CA CYS A 40 -3.85 -4.25 9.75
C CYS A 40 -3.08 -5.11 10.76
N ARG A 41 -1.77 -5.26 10.59
CA ARG A 41 -0.87 -5.94 11.51
C ARG A 41 0.46 -5.18 11.58
N PRO A 42 1.20 -5.28 12.69
CA PRO A 42 2.54 -4.73 12.80
C PRO A 42 3.44 -5.22 11.65
N PRO A 43 4.22 -4.32 11.03
CA PRO A 43 5.22 -4.70 10.05
C PRO A 43 6.35 -5.48 10.74
N THR A 44 7.02 -6.36 9.99
CA THR A 44 8.14 -7.18 10.49
C THR A 44 9.39 -6.36 10.81
N SER A 45 9.53 -5.19 10.20
CA SER A 45 10.60 -4.24 10.47
C SER A 45 10.18 -2.82 10.08
N LEU A 46 10.91 -1.82 10.57
CA LEU A 46 10.73 -0.43 10.15
C LEU A 46 10.99 -0.27 8.65
N GLU A 47 11.99 -0.95 8.09
CA GLU A 47 12.28 -0.90 6.66
C GLU A 47 11.08 -1.44 5.84
N ALA A 48 10.52 -2.59 6.24
CA ALA A 48 9.36 -3.16 5.58
C ALA A 48 8.15 -2.22 5.65
N TYR A 49 7.99 -1.52 6.79
CA TYR A 49 6.97 -0.47 6.93
C TYR A 49 7.20 0.66 5.93
N MET A 50 8.40 1.24 5.93
CA MET A 50 8.78 2.37 5.07
C MET A 50 8.60 2.05 3.58
N GLN A 51 9.03 0.86 3.14
CA GLN A 51 8.84 0.42 1.75
C GLN A 51 7.37 0.29 1.36
N LYS A 52 6.50 -0.17 2.28
CA LYS A 52 5.07 -0.33 2.04
C LYS A 52 4.33 1.00 2.02
N ILE A 53 4.58 1.87 3.01
CA ILE A 53 3.89 3.18 3.09
C ILE A 53 4.36 4.15 2.01
N GLY A 54 5.60 4.03 1.54
CA GLY A 54 6.15 4.85 0.45
C GLY A 54 5.48 4.66 -0.91
N ARG A 55 4.48 3.78 -1.02
CA ARG A 55 3.60 3.66 -2.19
C ARG A 55 2.55 4.76 -2.24
N ALA A 56 2.15 5.31 -1.10
CA ALA A 56 1.23 6.44 -1.05
C ALA A 56 1.95 7.77 -1.34
N GLY A 57 1.21 8.78 -1.79
CA GLY A 57 1.71 10.15 -1.84
C GLY A 57 2.69 10.47 -2.97
N ARG A 58 2.91 9.56 -3.94
CA ARG A 58 3.86 9.78 -5.06
C ARG A 58 3.52 10.97 -5.97
N LYS A 59 2.30 11.52 -5.91
CA LYS A 59 1.90 12.76 -6.59
C LYS A 59 2.19 14.04 -5.79
N GLY A 60 2.79 13.94 -4.60
CA GLY A 60 2.98 15.07 -3.69
C GLY A 60 1.68 15.57 -3.04
N GLN A 61 0.58 14.84 -3.20
CA GLN A 61 -0.70 15.14 -2.54
C GLN A 61 -0.70 14.57 -1.13
N SER A 62 -1.56 15.14 -0.28
CA SER A 62 -1.76 14.62 1.08
C SER A 62 -2.14 13.13 1.04
N SER A 63 -1.45 12.34 1.85
CA SER A 63 -1.61 10.90 1.91
C SER A 63 -1.43 10.40 3.33
N GLU A 64 -2.05 9.26 3.63
CA GLU A 64 -2.09 8.70 4.98
C GLU A 64 -1.42 7.33 5.04
N ALA A 65 -0.61 7.14 6.07
CA ALA A 65 -0.10 5.85 6.48
C ALA A 65 -0.72 5.52 7.84
N ILE A 66 -1.56 4.48 7.88
CA ILE A 66 -2.28 4.08 9.09
C ILE A 66 -1.77 2.71 9.51
N LEU A 67 -1.37 2.57 10.77
CA LEU A 67 -1.02 1.30 11.38
C LEU A 67 -1.99 1.00 12.53
N TYR A 68 -2.79 -0.05 12.36
CA TYR A 68 -3.53 -0.64 13.46
C TYR A 68 -2.63 -1.58 14.24
N TYR A 69 -2.72 -1.47 15.57
CA TYR A 69 -1.93 -2.26 16.51
C TYR A 69 -2.84 -2.83 17.60
N ASN A 70 -2.71 -4.12 17.86
CA ASN A 70 -3.24 -4.77 19.05
C ASN A 70 -2.07 -5.42 19.81
N ASN A 71 -2.12 -5.41 21.15
CA ASN A 71 -1.17 -6.13 21.99
C ASN A 71 -1.11 -7.63 21.65
N ASN A 72 -2.23 -8.23 21.22
CA ASN A 72 -2.30 -9.62 20.78
C ASN A 72 -1.66 -9.88 19.41
N ASP A 73 -1.25 -8.86 18.67
CA ASP A 73 -0.52 -9.03 17.41
C ASP A 73 0.98 -9.22 17.64
N LYS A 74 1.47 -9.03 18.87
CA LYS A 74 2.81 -9.47 19.28
C LYS A 74 2.80 -11.00 19.40
N GLY A 75 3.25 -11.68 18.34
CA GLY A 75 3.50 -13.11 18.29
C GLY A 75 4.84 -13.36 17.61
#